data_AF-A0A1D7XTX6-F1
#
_entry.id   AF-A0A1D7XTX6-F1
#
_cell.length_a   1.000
_cell.length_b   1.000
_cell.length_c   1.000
_cell.angle_alpha   90.00
_cell.angle_beta   90.00
_cell.angle_gamma   90.00
#
_symmetry.space_group_name_H-M   'P 1'
#
loop_
_entity.id
_entity.type
_entity.pdbx_description
1 polymer ?
#
loop_
_entity_poly.entity_id
_entity_poly.type
_entity_poly.pdbx_seq_one_letter_code
_entity_poly.pdbx_strand_id
1 'polypeptide(L)'
;MGQEAQKKDLVGYGGGRYEVFKTGGQESIDLWFKWMELHVKEDTEGILALAHDDIVIEAPEATLNGKAELKEWMSTTFTNGDLTVEHRWAVPLRFVNDDGTVNPGDWIVNDYVVNYKTNDGLTIDDSEANVYIVEGKVRYMKIFTFKKETRQTKKVTFSVDLNNSDEVFSSVSVFGSFNNWCASCDYLTDLDNDGIYTGTFDVAVGELQYKFTLDKQKVEEQFEAGAECCKTIGDYTNRVATITEDSELAAVCFNSCTSCK
;
A
#
# COMPACT_ATOMS: atom_id res chain seq x y z
N MET A 1 -55.38 8.07 -2.07
CA MET A 1 -54.22 8.35 -2.95
C MET A 1 -53.17 9.07 -2.14
N GLY A 2 -51.98 8.58 -1.85
CA GLY A 2 -51.36 7.26 -1.84
C GLY A 2 -50.13 7.50 -0.96
N GLN A 3 -49.96 6.73 0.12
CA GLN A 3 -48.70 6.78 0.86
C GLN A 3 -47.62 6.30 -0.10
N GLU A 4 -46.71 7.18 -0.50
CA GLU A 4 -45.44 6.75 -1.08
C GLU A 4 -44.78 5.85 -0.04
N ALA A 5 -44.80 4.54 -0.29
CA ALA A 5 -44.04 3.59 0.50
C ALA A 5 -42.58 4.02 0.38
N GLN A 6 -42.01 4.55 1.46
CA GLN A 6 -40.60 4.85 1.58
C GLN A 6 -39.86 3.59 1.14
N LYS A 7 -39.14 3.67 0.02
CA LYS A 7 -38.43 2.52 -0.55
C LYS A 7 -37.50 2.01 0.55
N LYS A 8 -37.65 0.74 0.94
CA LYS A 8 -36.74 0.13 1.91
C LYS A 8 -35.34 0.16 1.29
N ASP A 9 -34.48 1.05 1.79
CA ASP A 9 -33.05 1.06 1.47
C ASP A 9 -32.33 -0.06 2.25
N LEU A 10 -32.94 -1.25 2.24
CA LEU A 10 -32.43 -2.45 2.88
C LEU A 10 -32.12 -3.51 1.83
N VAL A 11 -30.97 -4.14 1.98
CA VAL A 11 -30.43 -5.13 1.04
C VAL A 11 -29.79 -6.31 1.79
N GLY A 12 -29.37 -7.31 1.03
CA GLY A 12 -28.56 -8.42 1.52
C GLY A 12 -29.33 -9.49 2.30
N TYR A 13 -28.58 -10.48 2.79
CA TYR A 13 -29.09 -11.59 3.60
C TYR A 13 -28.18 -11.79 4.81
N GLY A 14 -28.76 -11.97 5.99
CA GLY A 14 -28.02 -12.19 7.22
C GLY A 14 -28.77 -13.12 8.16
N GLY A 15 -28.15 -14.24 8.53
CA GLY A 15 -28.65 -15.14 9.56
C GLY A 15 -30.07 -15.68 9.33
N GLY A 16 -30.46 -15.95 8.07
CA GLY A 16 -31.80 -16.47 7.74
C GLY A 16 -32.79 -15.43 7.22
N ARG A 17 -32.43 -14.15 7.16
CA ARG A 17 -33.35 -13.06 6.80
C ARG A 17 -32.81 -12.24 5.63
N TYR A 18 -33.72 -11.79 4.77
CA TYR A 18 -33.42 -10.87 3.67
C TYR A 18 -33.64 -9.41 4.08
N GLU A 19 -33.01 -8.47 3.38
CA GLU A 19 -33.16 -7.03 3.58
C GLU A 19 -32.78 -6.58 5.00
N VAL A 20 -31.61 -7.01 5.49
CA VAL A 20 -31.14 -6.74 6.86
C VAL A 20 -30.00 -5.74 6.95
N PHE A 21 -29.52 -5.21 5.82
CA PHE A 21 -28.44 -4.24 5.79
C PHE A 21 -28.87 -2.94 5.12
N LYS A 22 -28.43 -1.81 5.66
CA LYS A 22 -28.32 -0.54 4.93
C LYS A 22 -26.85 -0.14 4.80
N THR A 23 -26.57 0.91 4.03
CA THR A 23 -25.21 1.47 3.94
C THR A 23 -24.75 1.98 5.31
N GLY A 24 -23.52 1.62 5.67
CA GLY A 24 -22.82 2.19 6.84
C GLY A 24 -22.23 3.56 6.56
N GLY A 25 -21.43 4.06 7.49
CA GLY A 25 -20.82 5.39 7.42
C GLY A 25 -19.44 5.41 6.78
N GLN A 26 -19.11 6.52 6.10
CA GLN A 26 -17.77 6.77 5.56
C GLN A 26 -16.74 6.92 6.70
N GLU A 27 -17.15 7.45 7.84
CA GLU A 27 -16.32 7.61 9.03
C GLU A 27 -15.73 6.29 9.54
N SER A 28 -16.44 5.17 9.33
CA SER A 28 -15.96 3.83 9.66
C SER A 28 -14.85 3.39 8.71
N ILE A 29 -14.98 3.67 7.41
CA ILE A 29 -13.91 3.38 6.43
C ILE A 29 -12.67 4.22 6.74
N ASP A 30 -12.84 5.51 7.01
CA ASP A 30 -11.73 6.42 7.31
C ASP A 30 -11.00 5.97 8.59
N LEU A 31 -11.75 5.50 9.60
CA LEU A 31 -11.17 4.92 10.81
C LEU A 31 -10.40 3.63 10.52
N TRP A 32 -10.90 2.77 9.63
CA TRP A 32 -10.21 1.55 9.22
C TRP A 32 -8.92 1.85 8.46
N PHE A 33 -8.93 2.82 7.55
CA PHE A 33 -7.72 3.24 6.85
C PHE A 33 -6.70 3.85 7.81
N LYS A 34 -7.16 4.69 8.75
CA LYS A 34 -6.30 5.20 9.83
C LYS A 34 -5.73 4.06 10.68
N TRP A 35 -6.52 3.04 11.01
CA TRP A 35 -6.04 1.86 11.74
C TRP A 35 -4.88 1.18 11.01
N MET A 36 -5.00 0.97 9.70
CA MET A 36 -3.95 0.37 8.88
C MET A 36 -2.73 1.30 8.74
N GLU A 37 -2.93 2.61 8.58
CA GLU A 37 -1.86 3.60 8.55
C GLU A 37 -1.04 3.63 9.85
N LEU A 38 -1.70 3.44 11.00
CA LEU A 38 -1.00 3.36 12.27
C LEU A 38 -0.16 2.08 12.39
N HIS A 39 -0.56 0.97 11.75
CA HIS A 39 0.28 -0.23 11.67
C HIS A 39 1.49 -0.01 10.75
N VAL A 40 1.31 0.68 9.63
CA VAL A 40 2.42 1.13 8.75
C VAL A 40 3.41 1.98 9.54
N LYS A 41 2.94 2.87 10.42
CA LYS A 41 3.78 3.73 11.26
C LYS A 41 4.28 3.04 12.54
N GLU A 42 3.90 1.79 12.77
CA GLU A 42 4.16 1.05 14.01
C GLU A 42 3.72 1.82 15.30
N ASP A 43 2.67 2.65 15.19
CA ASP A 43 2.16 3.50 16.29
C ASP A 43 1.25 2.70 17.23
N THR A 44 1.88 2.03 18.18
CA THR A 44 1.22 1.21 19.20
C THR A 44 0.18 2.01 20.00
N GLU A 45 0.49 3.25 20.39
CA GLU A 45 -0.43 4.05 21.22
C GLU A 45 -1.67 4.47 20.42
N GLY A 46 -1.47 4.90 19.17
CA GLY A 46 -2.57 5.23 18.26
C GLY A 46 -3.47 4.03 17.98
N ILE A 47 -2.91 2.84 17.76
CA ILE A 47 -3.67 1.61 17.53
C ILE A 47 -4.51 1.27 18.77
N LEU A 48 -3.90 1.28 19.96
CA LEU A 48 -4.61 0.99 21.22
C LEU A 48 -5.71 2.00 21.55
N ALA A 49 -5.55 3.26 21.11
CA ALA A 49 -6.58 4.29 21.25
C ALA A 49 -7.80 4.03 20.35
N LEU A 50 -7.58 3.49 19.14
CA LEU A 50 -8.67 3.10 18.23
C LEU A 50 -9.24 1.71 18.54
N ALA A 51 -8.57 0.89 19.34
CA ALA A 51 -9.07 -0.42 19.74
C ALA A 51 -10.21 -0.27 20.76
N HIS A 52 -11.27 -1.04 20.58
CA HIS A 52 -12.32 -1.22 21.58
C HIS A 52 -11.77 -2.01 22.77
N ASP A 53 -12.36 -1.86 23.96
CA ASP A 53 -11.87 -2.56 25.15
C ASP A 53 -12.09 -4.08 25.03
N ASP A 54 -13.20 -4.49 24.42
CA ASP A 54 -13.51 -5.87 24.00
C ASP A 54 -12.96 -6.25 22.60
N ILE A 55 -11.84 -5.69 22.14
CA ILE A 55 -11.34 -5.99 20.79
C ILE A 55 -11.05 -7.49 20.61
N VAL A 56 -11.47 -8.07 19.49
CA VAL A 56 -11.07 -9.42 19.07
C VAL A 56 -10.54 -9.38 17.65
N ILE A 57 -9.38 -9.99 17.42
CA ILE A 57 -8.72 -10.05 16.11
C ILE A 57 -8.52 -11.52 15.76
N GLU A 58 -9.11 -11.96 14.66
CA GLU A 58 -8.88 -13.27 14.05
C GLU A 58 -8.01 -13.10 12.80
N ALA A 59 -6.70 -13.30 12.94
CA ALA A 59 -5.76 -13.29 11.83
C ALA A 59 -5.41 -14.73 11.40
N PRO A 60 -4.84 -14.94 10.19
CA PRO A 60 -4.51 -16.28 9.70
C PRO A 60 -3.62 -17.10 10.65
N GLU A 61 -2.70 -16.43 11.36
CA GLU A 61 -1.69 -17.07 12.22
C GLU A 61 -1.89 -16.76 13.72
N ALA A 62 -2.89 -15.95 14.08
CA ALA A 62 -3.09 -15.53 15.47
C ALA A 62 -4.56 -15.20 15.77
N THR A 63 -4.98 -15.45 17.00
CA THR A 63 -6.23 -14.89 17.55
C THR A 63 -5.89 -14.09 18.78
N LEU A 64 -6.26 -12.81 18.80
CA LEU A 64 -5.95 -11.86 19.87
C LEU A 64 -7.25 -11.44 20.56
N ASN A 65 -7.29 -11.56 21.88
CA ASN A 65 -8.44 -11.26 22.73
C ASN A 65 -8.10 -10.11 23.68
N GLY A 66 -8.58 -8.92 23.33
CA GLY A 66 -8.40 -7.70 24.09
C GLY A 66 -7.09 -6.97 23.81
N LYS A 67 -6.98 -5.77 24.38
CA LYS A 67 -5.86 -4.85 24.15
C LYS A 67 -4.52 -5.35 24.66
N ALA A 68 -4.51 -6.19 25.69
CA ALA A 68 -3.28 -6.72 26.27
C ALA A 68 -2.55 -7.64 25.28
N GLU A 69 -3.27 -8.62 24.72
CA GLU A 69 -2.73 -9.54 23.71
C GLU A 69 -2.36 -8.79 22.42
N LEU A 70 -3.17 -7.82 21.99
CA LEU A 70 -2.82 -6.96 20.86
C LEU A 70 -1.52 -6.18 21.10
N LYS A 71 -1.34 -5.59 22.28
CA LYS A 71 -0.12 -4.86 22.63
C LYS A 71 1.10 -5.78 22.64
N GLU A 72 0.96 -6.98 23.20
CA GLU A 72 2.04 -7.98 23.23
C GLU A 72 2.40 -8.42 21.82
N TRP A 73 1.41 -8.73 20.98
CA TRP A 73 1.61 -9.08 19.57
C TRP A 73 2.39 -7.99 18.82
N MET A 74 1.98 -6.72 18.93
CA MET A 74 2.68 -5.59 18.30
C MET A 74 4.13 -5.49 18.79
N SER A 75 4.39 -5.70 20.09
CA SER A 75 5.75 -5.63 20.64
C SER A 75 6.73 -6.68 20.08
N THR A 76 6.20 -7.77 19.52
CA THR A 76 6.98 -8.84 18.88
C THR A 76 7.00 -8.76 17.36
N THR A 77 6.05 -8.05 16.77
CA THR A 77 5.85 -7.98 15.32
C THR A 77 6.43 -6.70 14.71
N PHE A 78 6.32 -5.57 15.43
CA PHE A 78 6.88 -4.31 14.97
C PHE A 78 8.41 -4.39 15.00
N THR A 79 9.02 -4.18 13.84
CA THR A 79 10.45 -4.40 13.61
C THR A 79 11.12 -3.16 13.02
N ASN A 80 10.48 -1.99 13.08
CA ASN A 80 10.80 -0.78 12.32
C ASN A 80 10.87 -1.07 10.81
N GLY A 81 9.86 -1.79 10.30
CA GLY A 81 9.88 -2.36 8.96
C GLY A 81 9.21 -1.51 7.88
N ASP A 82 9.66 -1.69 6.63
CA ASP A 82 9.09 -1.14 5.40
C ASP A 82 7.72 -1.80 5.07
N LEU A 83 6.73 -1.65 5.94
CA LEU A 83 5.37 -2.11 5.72
C LEU A 83 4.60 -1.05 4.91
N THR A 84 3.96 -1.45 3.83
CA THR A 84 3.03 -0.59 3.08
C THR A 84 1.69 -1.29 2.93
N VAL A 85 0.63 -0.49 2.82
CA VAL A 85 -0.72 -0.97 2.57
C VAL A 85 -1.30 -0.23 1.36
N GLU A 86 -1.80 -1.00 0.40
CA GLU A 86 -2.61 -0.49 -0.71
C GLU A 86 -4.08 -0.83 -0.44
N HIS A 87 -4.91 0.19 -0.24
CA HIS A 87 -6.36 0.01 -0.15
C HIS A 87 -6.94 -0.09 -1.56
N ARG A 88 -7.65 -1.18 -1.88
CA ARG A 88 -8.28 -1.33 -3.21
C ARG A 88 -9.76 -0.95 -3.17
N TRP A 89 -10.52 -1.46 -2.20
CA TRP A 89 -11.92 -1.07 -1.99
C TRP A 89 -12.39 -1.42 -0.58
N ALA A 90 -13.44 -0.74 -0.11
CA ALA A 90 -14.12 -1.03 1.16
C ALA A 90 -15.61 -0.70 1.06
N VAL A 91 -16.45 -1.52 1.68
CA VAL A 91 -17.91 -1.35 1.73
C VAL A 91 -18.40 -1.40 3.17
N PRO A 92 -19.01 -0.31 3.69
CA PRO A 92 -19.58 -0.29 5.03
C PRO A 92 -21.06 -0.72 4.98
N LEU A 93 -21.44 -1.65 5.84
CA LEU A 93 -22.78 -2.20 5.98
C LEU A 93 -23.23 -2.10 7.43
N ARG A 94 -24.43 -1.57 7.65
CA ARG A 94 -25.05 -1.47 8.98
C ARG A 94 -26.24 -2.40 9.08
N PHE A 95 -26.21 -3.28 10.09
CA PHE A 95 -27.25 -4.27 10.30
C PHE A 95 -28.51 -3.65 10.92
N VAL A 96 -29.68 -4.19 10.55
CA VAL A 96 -30.99 -3.82 11.09
C VAL A 96 -31.65 -5.06 11.69
N ASN A 97 -32.07 -4.93 12.95
CA ASN A 97 -32.68 -5.99 13.74
C ASN A 97 -34.13 -6.27 13.31
N ASP A 98 -34.69 -7.38 13.78
CA ASP A 98 -36.07 -7.80 13.48
C ASP A 98 -37.13 -6.78 13.91
N ASP A 99 -36.87 -6.06 15.00
CA ASP A 99 -37.75 -5.00 15.51
C ASP A 99 -37.58 -3.66 14.76
N GLY A 100 -36.72 -3.62 13.73
CA GLY A 100 -36.40 -2.43 12.95
C GLY A 100 -35.35 -1.52 13.58
N THR A 101 -34.82 -1.86 14.77
CA THR A 101 -33.73 -1.10 15.37
C THR A 101 -32.45 -1.27 14.56
N VAL A 102 -31.68 -0.19 14.42
CA VAL A 102 -30.43 -0.18 13.67
C VAL A 102 -29.29 -0.46 14.63
N ASN A 103 -28.39 -1.39 14.27
CA ASN A 103 -27.21 -1.65 15.08
C ASN A 103 -26.29 -0.42 15.15
N PRO A 104 -25.61 -0.21 16.29
CA PRO A 104 -24.84 1.01 16.52
C PRO A 104 -23.53 1.07 15.72
N GLY A 105 -23.05 -0.06 15.20
CA GLY A 105 -21.78 -0.16 14.48
C GLY A 105 -21.93 -0.57 13.02
N ASP A 106 -20.84 -0.37 12.28
CA ASP A 106 -20.69 -0.78 10.89
C ASP A 106 -19.82 -2.02 10.78
N TRP A 107 -20.22 -2.93 9.91
CA TRP A 107 -19.34 -3.93 9.33
C TRP A 107 -18.71 -3.37 8.07
N ILE A 108 -17.40 -3.51 7.93
CA ILE A 108 -16.65 -3.19 6.72
C ILE A 108 -16.18 -4.49 6.12
N VAL A 109 -16.50 -4.70 4.84
CA VAL A 109 -15.85 -5.71 4.00
C VAL A 109 -14.90 -4.96 3.07
N ASN A 110 -13.64 -5.36 3.01
CA ASN A 110 -12.63 -4.62 2.24
C ASN A 110 -11.52 -5.53 1.72
N ASP A 111 -10.87 -5.06 0.66
CA ASP A 111 -9.72 -5.69 -0.01
C ASP A 111 -8.53 -4.74 0.01
N TYR A 112 -7.37 -5.30 0.33
CA TYR A 112 -6.13 -4.57 0.45
C TYR A 112 -4.91 -5.48 0.25
N VAL A 113 -3.81 -4.86 -0.14
CA VAL A 113 -2.51 -5.54 -0.24
C VAL A 113 -1.61 -5.01 0.84
N VAL A 114 -0.97 -5.91 1.59
CA VAL A 114 0.12 -5.56 2.51
C VAL A 114 1.43 -6.01 1.90
N ASN A 115 2.40 -5.10 1.81
CA ASN A 115 3.77 -5.45 1.45
C ASN A 115 4.68 -5.20 2.65
N TYR A 116 5.58 -6.12 2.94
CA TYR A 116 6.57 -5.99 4.01
C TYR A 116 7.85 -6.72 3.68
N LYS A 117 8.98 -6.17 4.14
CA LYS A 117 10.28 -6.82 3.97
C LYS A 117 10.48 -7.91 5.03
N THR A 118 11.09 -8.99 4.59
CA THR A 118 11.54 -10.13 5.39
C THR A 118 13.00 -10.40 5.05
N ASN A 119 13.67 -11.28 5.81
CA ASN A 119 15.02 -11.71 5.48
C ASN A 119 15.11 -12.40 4.10
N ASP A 120 13.99 -12.96 3.62
CA ASP A 120 13.90 -13.67 2.34
C ASP A 120 13.53 -12.75 1.16
N GLY A 121 13.30 -11.45 1.41
CA GLY A 121 12.93 -10.44 0.42
C GLY A 121 11.60 -9.74 0.73
N LEU A 122 10.94 -9.22 -0.30
CA LEU A 122 9.64 -8.55 -0.19
C LEU A 122 8.51 -9.57 -0.18
N THR A 123 7.73 -9.59 0.89
CA THR A 123 6.52 -10.42 0.99
C THR A 123 5.28 -9.57 0.72
N ILE A 124 4.35 -10.13 -0.03
CA ILE A 124 3.10 -9.52 -0.49
C ILE A 124 1.95 -10.42 -0.03
N ASP A 125 1.07 -9.87 0.81
CA ASP A 125 -0.14 -10.52 1.29
C ASP A 125 -1.36 -9.85 0.65
N ASP A 126 -2.02 -10.57 -0.26
CA ASP A 126 -3.30 -10.18 -0.89
C ASP A 126 -4.45 -10.62 0.03
N SER A 127 -5.12 -9.65 0.64
CA SER A 127 -5.96 -9.90 1.81
C SER A 127 -7.31 -9.19 1.75
N GLU A 128 -8.32 -9.82 2.35
CA GLU A 128 -9.58 -9.17 2.70
C GLU A 128 -9.77 -9.16 4.22
N ALA A 129 -10.53 -8.18 4.72
CA ALA A 129 -10.94 -8.16 6.12
C ALA A 129 -12.42 -7.83 6.29
N ASN A 130 -13.02 -8.52 7.27
CA ASN A 130 -14.30 -8.16 7.85
C ASN A 130 -14.05 -7.43 9.17
N VAL A 131 -14.39 -6.16 9.25
CA VAL A 131 -14.09 -5.29 10.41
C VAL A 131 -15.38 -4.76 11.00
N TYR A 132 -15.56 -4.89 12.31
CA TYR A 132 -16.67 -4.27 13.01
C TYR A 132 -16.20 -3.04 13.78
N ILE A 133 -16.74 -1.88 13.42
CA ILE A 133 -16.48 -0.60 14.08
C ILE A 133 -17.72 -0.16 14.81
N VAL A 134 -17.56 0.18 16.09
CA VAL A 134 -18.64 0.67 16.94
C VAL A 134 -18.06 1.70 17.91
N GLU A 135 -18.82 2.76 18.18
CA GLU A 135 -18.38 3.85 19.07
C GLU A 135 -17.04 4.48 18.65
N GLY A 136 -16.79 4.55 17.34
CA GLY A 136 -15.54 5.09 16.78
C GLY A 136 -14.30 4.26 17.17
N LYS A 137 -14.47 2.95 17.36
CA LYS A 137 -13.39 2.02 17.69
C LYS A 137 -13.54 0.69 16.96
N VAL A 138 -12.41 0.06 16.67
CA VAL A 138 -12.37 -1.30 16.11
C VAL A 138 -12.64 -2.31 17.23
N ARG A 139 -13.77 -3.01 17.13
CA ARG A 139 -14.16 -4.02 18.13
C ARG A 139 -13.93 -5.45 17.67
N TYR A 140 -14.03 -5.70 16.37
CA TYR A 140 -13.73 -7.01 15.83
C TYR A 140 -13.06 -6.84 14.48
N MET A 141 -12.12 -7.72 14.16
CA MET A 141 -11.75 -7.95 12.77
C MET A 141 -11.42 -9.41 12.53
N LYS A 142 -11.69 -9.85 11.30
CA LYS A 142 -11.22 -11.12 10.78
C LYS A 142 -10.50 -10.87 9.47
N ILE A 143 -9.26 -11.33 9.40
CA ILE A 143 -8.37 -11.14 8.25
C ILE A 143 -8.25 -12.46 7.51
N PHE A 144 -8.39 -12.39 6.19
CA PHE A 144 -8.20 -13.49 5.26
C PHE A 144 -7.05 -13.12 4.32
N THR A 145 -6.03 -13.96 4.24
CA THR A 145 -4.96 -13.82 3.24
C THR A 145 -5.15 -14.89 2.19
N PHE A 146 -5.54 -14.50 0.98
CA PHE A 146 -5.80 -15.45 -0.11
C PHE A 146 -4.52 -15.87 -0.82
N LYS A 147 -3.58 -14.94 -0.93
CA LYS A 147 -2.29 -15.17 -1.56
C LYS A 147 -1.20 -14.52 -0.74
N LYS A 148 -0.18 -15.30 -0.42
CA LYS A 148 1.08 -14.86 0.16
C LYS A 148 2.19 -15.18 -0.83
N GLU A 149 2.90 -14.16 -1.28
CA GLU A 149 3.99 -14.29 -2.24
C GLU A 149 5.24 -13.58 -1.70
N THR A 150 6.35 -14.30 -1.60
CA THR A 150 7.65 -13.72 -1.27
C THR A 150 8.51 -13.64 -2.52
N ARG A 151 8.96 -12.43 -2.85
CA ARG A 151 9.90 -12.15 -3.93
C ARG A 151 11.26 -11.86 -3.33
N GLN A 152 12.27 -12.62 -3.74
CA GLN A 152 13.65 -12.30 -3.39
C GLN A 152 14.00 -10.92 -3.93
N THR A 153 14.65 -10.11 -3.10
CA THR A 153 15.15 -8.78 -3.48
C THR A 153 16.67 -8.73 -3.43
N LYS A 154 17.24 -7.78 -4.18
CA LYS A 154 18.66 -7.44 -4.21
C LYS A 154 18.82 -5.94 -4.00
N LYS A 155 19.95 -5.54 -3.42
CA LYS A 155 20.32 -4.13 -3.30
C LYS A 155 20.81 -3.64 -4.66
N VAL A 156 20.07 -2.72 -5.25
CA VAL A 156 20.39 -2.15 -6.56
C VAL A 156 20.63 -0.66 -6.39
N THR A 157 21.82 -0.21 -6.79
CA THR A 157 22.17 1.20 -6.84
C THR A 157 21.78 1.77 -8.20
N PHE A 158 20.97 2.82 -8.18
CA PHE A 158 20.55 3.59 -9.34
C PHE A 158 21.34 4.89 -9.37
N SER A 159 21.83 5.26 -10.56
CA SER A 159 22.55 6.52 -10.78
C SER A 159 22.06 7.20 -12.05
N VAL A 160 21.73 8.48 -11.95
CA VAL A 160 21.34 9.33 -13.09
C VAL A 160 22.19 10.59 -13.12
N ASP A 161 22.81 10.83 -14.27
CA ASP A 161 23.59 12.02 -14.55
C ASP A 161 22.68 13.12 -15.11
N LEU A 162 22.65 14.25 -14.40
CA LEU A 162 21.84 15.42 -14.71
C LEU A 162 22.69 16.63 -15.13
N ASN A 163 24.00 16.47 -15.34
CA ASN A 163 24.89 17.57 -15.74
C ASN A 163 24.50 18.23 -17.07
N ASN A 164 23.82 17.49 -17.96
CA ASN A 164 23.33 17.99 -19.24
C ASN A 164 21.85 18.43 -19.21
N SER A 165 21.23 18.49 -18.03
CA SER A 165 19.84 18.91 -17.86
C SER A 165 19.75 20.42 -17.67
N ASP A 166 18.89 21.08 -18.45
CA ASP A 166 18.52 22.49 -18.26
C ASP A 166 17.33 22.66 -17.28
N GLU A 167 16.80 21.55 -16.73
CA GLU A 167 15.66 21.57 -15.83
C GLU A 167 16.02 22.18 -14.46
N VAL A 168 15.14 23.04 -13.94
CA VAL A 168 15.24 23.51 -12.55
C VAL A 168 14.38 22.61 -11.68
N PHE A 169 15.03 21.84 -10.80
CA PHE A 169 14.38 20.87 -9.92
C PHE A 169 14.86 21.02 -8.46
N SER A 170 14.09 20.44 -7.54
CA SER A 170 14.37 20.40 -6.10
C SER A 170 14.59 18.99 -5.56
N SER A 171 14.18 17.98 -6.33
CA SER A 171 14.29 16.58 -5.96
C SER A 171 14.45 15.69 -7.19
N VAL A 172 15.20 14.61 -7.02
CA VAL A 172 15.38 13.55 -8.00
C VAL A 172 14.90 12.25 -7.36
N SER A 173 14.08 11.48 -8.08
CA SER A 173 13.55 10.22 -7.60
C SER A 173 13.61 9.16 -8.69
N VAL A 174 13.70 7.91 -8.29
CA VAL A 174 13.52 6.77 -9.19
C VAL A 174 12.20 6.08 -8.84
N PHE A 175 11.47 5.67 -9.87
CA PHE A 175 10.28 4.85 -9.69
C PHE A 175 10.26 3.67 -10.66
N GLY A 176 9.48 2.65 -10.35
CA GLY A 176 9.43 1.47 -11.18
C GLY A 176 8.59 0.36 -10.60
N SER A 177 8.74 -0.82 -11.20
CA SER A 177 8.05 -2.03 -10.77
C SER A 177 8.37 -2.45 -9.33
N PHE A 178 9.48 -1.97 -8.76
CA PHE A 178 9.93 -2.29 -7.40
C PHE A 178 9.25 -1.46 -6.30
N ASN A 179 8.70 -0.27 -6.64
CA ASN A 179 8.09 0.64 -5.67
C ASN A 179 6.68 1.11 -6.09
N ASN A 180 5.99 0.28 -6.85
CA ASN A 180 4.64 0.55 -7.39
C ASN A 180 4.55 1.90 -8.13
N TRP A 181 5.61 2.27 -8.87
CA TRP A 181 5.70 3.53 -9.60
C TRP A 181 5.51 4.79 -8.73
N CYS A 182 5.92 4.73 -7.46
CA CYS A 182 5.83 5.86 -6.54
C CYS A 182 6.97 6.87 -6.78
N ALA A 183 6.68 7.95 -7.52
CA ALA A 183 7.66 9.01 -7.83
C ALA A 183 8.10 9.87 -6.62
N SER A 184 7.52 9.66 -5.45
CA SER A 184 7.82 10.43 -4.23
C SER A 184 8.27 9.57 -3.06
N CYS A 185 8.58 8.29 -3.31
CA CYS A 185 9.00 7.34 -2.27
C CYS A 185 10.53 7.20 -2.21
N ASP A 186 11.19 7.02 -3.36
CA ASP A 186 12.60 6.69 -3.44
C ASP A 186 13.41 7.82 -4.07
N TYR A 187 13.97 8.70 -3.23
CA TYR A 187 14.77 9.85 -3.63
C TYR A 187 16.25 9.50 -3.82
N LEU A 188 16.88 10.13 -4.80
CA LEU A 188 18.30 10.06 -5.08
C LEU A 188 19.00 11.32 -4.56
N THR A 189 20.27 11.19 -4.19
CA THR A 189 21.08 12.29 -3.67
C THR A 189 22.38 12.45 -4.44
N ASP A 190 22.84 13.68 -4.59
CA ASP A 190 24.17 14.03 -5.09
C ASP A 190 24.99 14.56 -3.89
N LEU A 191 25.68 13.66 -3.20
CA LEU A 191 26.38 13.99 -1.94
C LEU A 191 27.80 14.51 -2.18
N ASP A 192 28.43 14.12 -3.29
CA ASP A 192 29.76 14.54 -3.71
C ASP A 192 29.75 15.74 -4.65
N ASN A 193 28.57 16.20 -5.08
CA ASN A 193 28.34 17.36 -5.94
C ASN A 193 28.98 17.20 -7.33
N ASP A 194 28.88 16.01 -7.89
CA ASP A 194 29.35 15.69 -9.26
C ASP A 194 28.23 15.76 -10.31
N GLY A 195 26.99 16.06 -9.89
CA GLY A 195 25.81 16.11 -10.75
C GLY A 195 25.18 14.74 -11.05
N ILE A 196 25.69 13.67 -10.45
CA ILE A 196 25.17 12.30 -10.56
C ILE A 196 24.40 11.95 -9.29
N TYR A 197 23.09 11.83 -9.43
CA TYR A 197 22.21 11.50 -8.33
C TYR A 197 22.13 9.99 -8.14
N THR A 198 22.43 9.52 -6.92
CA THR A 198 22.56 8.10 -6.61
C THR A 198 21.70 7.68 -5.42
N GLY A 199 21.22 6.42 -5.43
CA GLY A 199 20.46 5.82 -4.34
C GLY A 199 20.36 4.30 -4.49
N THR A 200 20.31 3.59 -3.35
CA THR A 200 20.28 2.11 -3.32
C THR A 200 18.98 1.61 -2.71
N PHE A 201 18.25 0.76 -3.44
CA PHE A 201 16.94 0.26 -3.03
C PHE A 201 16.84 -1.27 -3.14
N ASP A 202 15.87 -1.85 -2.46
CA ASP A 202 15.56 -3.28 -2.61
C ASP A 202 14.71 -3.49 -3.85
N VAL A 203 15.23 -4.28 -4.79
CA VAL A 203 14.56 -4.57 -6.07
C VAL A 203 14.36 -6.07 -6.20
N ALA A 204 13.16 -6.49 -6.60
CA ALA A 204 12.85 -7.89 -6.84
C ALA A 204 13.74 -8.49 -7.96
N VAL A 205 14.18 -9.73 -7.77
CA VAL A 205 14.92 -10.49 -8.80
C VAL A 205 14.03 -10.67 -10.04
N GLY A 206 14.63 -10.49 -11.21
CA GLY A 206 13.95 -10.61 -12.51
C GLY A 206 14.03 -9.33 -13.36
N GLU A 207 13.07 -9.16 -14.26
CA GLU A 207 12.96 -7.96 -15.09
C GLU A 207 12.52 -6.77 -14.23
N LEU A 208 13.33 -5.71 -14.25
CA LEU A 208 13.05 -4.41 -13.64
C LEU A 208 12.64 -3.43 -14.75
N GLN A 209 11.53 -2.73 -14.56
CA GLN A 209 11.19 -1.53 -15.32
C GLN A 209 11.24 -0.30 -14.41
N TYR A 210 11.84 0.78 -14.89
CA TYR A 210 12.01 2.00 -14.10
C TYR A 210 12.16 3.26 -14.96
N LYS A 211 12.04 4.43 -14.34
CA LYS A 211 12.54 5.71 -14.87
C LYS A 211 12.99 6.64 -13.73
N PHE A 212 13.71 7.68 -14.11
CA PHE A 212 13.98 8.81 -13.24
C PHE A 212 12.92 9.90 -13.39
N THR A 213 12.67 10.63 -12.31
CA THR A 213 11.74 11.74 -12.25
C THR A 213 12.34 12.90 -11.46
N LEU A 214 11.88 14.12 -11.78
CA LEU A 214 12.20 15.32 -11.03
C LEU A 214 10.91 15.87 -10.41
N ASP A 215 11.01 16.37 -9.19
CA ASP A 215 9.92 17.03 -8.47
C ASP A 215 8.62 16.23 -8.43
N LYS A 216 8.69 14.99 -7.91
CA LYS A 216 7.53 14.09 -7.72
C LYS A 216 6.74 13.87 -9.02
N GLN A 217 7.47 13.50 -10.09
CA GLN A 217 6.94 13.28 -11.44
C GLN A 217 6.45 14.53 -12.20
N LYS A 218 6.76 15.74 -11.72
CA LYS A 218 6.51 16.96 -12.52
C LYS A 218 7.30 16.91 -13.84
N VAL A 219 8.50 16.34 -13.80
CA VAL A 219 9.27 15.92 -14.98
C VAL A 219 9.53 14.43 -14.86
N GLU A 220 9.32 13.69 -15.93
CA GLU A 220 9.56 12.24 -16.02
C GLU A 220 10.35 11.99 -17.31
N GLU A 221 11.24 11.00 -17.30
CA GLU A 221 11.91 10.61 -18.53
C GLU A 221 10.93 10.19 -19.63
N GLN A 222 11.19 10.64 -20.85
CA GLN A 222 10.44 10.30 -22.05
C GLN A 222 11.37 9.61 -23.05
N PHE A 223 10.97 8.43 -23.50
CA PHE A 223 11.72 7.62 -24.44
C PHE A 223 10.85 7.28 -25.65
N GLU A 224 11.47 7.31 -26.82
CA GLU A 224 10.86 6.79 -28.04
C GLU A 224 10.76 5.26 -28.00
N ALA A 225 9.67 4.72 -28.53
CA ALA A 225 9.48 3.27 -28.59
C ALA A 225 10.63 2.60 -29.38
N GLY A 226 11.19 1.54 -28.80
CA GLY A 226 12.33 0.81 -29.38
C GLY A 226 13.71 1.37 -29.02
N ALA A 227 13.81 2.35 -28.12
CA ALA A 227 15.10 2.73 -27.54
C ALA A 227 15.82 1.53 -26.89
N GLU A 228 17.14 1.44 -27.06
CA GLU A 228 17.94 0.23 -26.77
C GLU A 228 17.83 -0.28 -25.33
N CYS A 229 17.83 0.63 -24.36
CA CYS A 229 17.73 0.31 -22.93
C CYS A 229 16.28 0.24 -22.42
N CYS A 230 15.29 0.27 -23.32
CA CYS A 230 13.89 0.43 -22.96
C CYS A 230 13.02 -0.70 -23.50
N LYS A 231 11.86 -0.84 -22.87
CA LYS A 231 10.77 -1.70 -23.33
C LYS A 231 9.48 -0.89 -23.34
N THR A 232 8.71 -1.02 -24.43
CA THR A 232 7.41 -0.37 -24.57
C THR A 232 6.30 -1.35 -24.19
N ILE A 233 5.46 -0.98 -23.23
CA ILE A 233 4.29 -1.75 -22.80
C ILE A 233 3.10 -0.80 -22.74
N GLY A 234 2.11 -1.05 -23.60
CA GLY A 234 1.02 -0.09 -23.81
C GLY A 234 1.58 1.24 -24.32
N ASP A 235 1.22 2.32 -23.64
CA ASP A 235 1.63 3.69 -24.01
C ASP A 235 2.96 4.13 -23.36
N TYR A 236 3.57 3.27 -22.53
CA TYR A 236 4.75 3.63 -21.75
C TYR A 236 6.01 2.94 -22.29
N THR A 237 7.06 3.74 -22.53
CA THR A 237 8.41 3.26 -22.81
C THR A 237 9.28 3.49 -21.58
N ASN A 238 9.70 2.42 -20.91
CA ASN A 238 10.42 2.44 -19.64
C ASN A 238 11.83 1.87 -19.79
N ARG A 239 12.79 2.31 -18.99
CA ARG A 239 14.10 1.65 -18.90
C ARG A 239 13.92 0.23 -18.39
N VAL A 240 14.75 -0.70 -18.86
CA VAL A 240 14.77 -2.09 -18.41
C VAL A 240 16.14 -2.52 -17.91
N ALA A 241 16.13 -3.32 -16.85
CA ALA A 241 17.31 -4.04 -16.35
C ALA A 241 16.90 -5.47 -15.93
N THR A 242 17.88 -6.35 -15.75
CA THR A 242 17.66 -7.69 -15.18
C THR A 242 18.45 -7.81 -13.89
N ILE A 243 17.76 -8.06 -12.79
CA ILE A 243 18.35 -8.14 -11.45
C ILE A 243 18.49 -9.59 -11.04
N THR A 244 19.71 -10.04 -10.77
CA THR A 244 20.03 -11.39 -10.26
C THR A 244 20.82 -11.37 -8.97
N GLU A 245 21.53 -10.27 -8.70
CA GLU A 245 22.40 -10.07 -7.55
C GLU A 245 22.44 -8.60 -7.14
N ASP A 246 23.05 -8.33 -5.98
CA ASP A 246 23.32 -6.96 -5.55
C ASP A 246 24.24 -6.31 -6.57
N SER A 247 23.87 -5.13 -7.06
CA SER A 247 24.52 -4.53 -8.23
C SER A 247 24.41 -3.02 -8.23
N GLU A 248 25.35 -2.39 -8.94
CA GLU A 248 25.29 -0.97 -9.28
C GLU A 248 24.97 -0.87 -10.77
N LEU A 249 23.83 -0.26 -11.10
CA LEU A 249 23.50 0.02 -12.49
C LEU A 249 24.42 1.14 -12.99
N ALA A 250 24.84 1.05 -14.26
CA ALA A 250 25.67 2.09 -14.86
C ALA A 250 24.95 3.45 -14.79
N ALA A 251 25.70 4.50 -14.46
CA ALA A 251 25.19 5.87 -14.52
C ALA A 251 24.78 6.21 -15.96
N VAL A 252 23.57 6.74 -16.10
CA VAL A 252 22.95 7.09 -17.39
C VAL A 252 22.56 8.55 -17.40
N CYS A 253 22.65 9.19 -18.57
CA CYS A 253 22.14 10.55 -18.74
C CYS A 253 20.61 10.52 -18.66
N PHE A 254 20.03 11.51 -18.00
CA PHE A 254 18.58 11.71 -18.01
C PHE A 254 18.05 11.77 -19.46
N ASN A 255 16.97 11.05 -19.76
CA ASN A 255 16.42 10.86 -21.13
C ASN A 255 17.37 10.18 -22.15
N SER A 256 18.39 9.44 -21.70
CA SER A 256 19.31 8.70 -22.58
C SER A 256 19.63 7.29 -22.09
N CYS A 257 19.87 6.37 -23.02
CA CYS A 257 20.38 5.04 -22.69
C CYS A 257 21.88 4.99 -22.40
N THR A 258 22.60 6.10 -22.61
CA THR A 258 24.06 6.18 -22.41
C THR A 258 24.41 7.20 -21.33
N SER A 259 25.67 7.20 -20.90
CA SER A 259 26.23 8.30 -20.09
C SER A 259 26.06 9.65 -20.78
N CYS A 260 26.08 10.75 -20.01
CA CYS A 260 26.16 12.07 -20.59
C CYS A 260 27.49 12.24 -21.35
N LYS A 261 27.49 13.16 -22.32
CA LYS A 261 28.66 13.53 -23.12
C LYS A 261 29.12 14.92 -22.76
#